data_AF-A0A3N4I9U6-F1
#
_entry.id   AF-A0A3N4I9U6-F1
#
_cell.length_a   1.000
_cell.length_b   1.000
_cell.length_c   1.000
_cell.angle_alpha   90.00
_cell.angle_beta   90.00
_cell.angle_gamma   90.00
#
_symmetry.space_group_name_H-M   'P 1'
#
loop_
_entity.id
_entity.type
_entity.pdbx_description
1 polymer ?
#
loop_
_entity_poly.entity_id
_entity_poly.type
_entity_poly.pdbx_seq_one_letter_code
_entity_poly.pdbx_strand_id
1 'polypeptide(L)'
;MLLELFGLLLPLLGLYIGAALFIFYILPILVLLALIRVLYETLFPAPKPPTPFRFTHLPLELRLDIYSRCTAFSLLQLSHANHSIRVEILRDPRVYNSSDGYRDPNGLPYQGKAYLWKRWRIGKRQLLPGLTIHQIDRITNATERKLAERLLMRRSHRALSPGPRFPPVITCWFLCGTLGRSGCGRILWISGPEFSYDFPGIDCDCGLRNALMPIMEDGLTGKRLEFWGHGGSGRKR
;
A
#
# COMPACT_ATOMS: atom_id res chain seq x y z
N MET A 1 -69.28 26.68 39.43
CA MET A 1 -69.05 25.30 39.90
C MET A 1 -69.29 24.23 38.84
N LEU A 2 -70.52 24.00 38.34
CA LEU A 2 -70.79 22.95 37.32
C LEU A 2 -70.02 23.13 36.00
N LEU A 3 -69.92 24.36 35.49
CA LEU A 3 -69.16 24.68 34.27
C LEU A 3 -67.65 24.45 34.41
N GLU A 4 -67.07 24.70 35.60
CA GLU A 4 -65.65 24.45 35.86
C GLU A 4 -65.35 22.95 35.96
N LEU A 5 -66.28 22.18 36.51
CA LEU A 5 -66.18 20.73 36.60
C LEU A 5 -66.25 20.07 35.21
N PHE A 6 -67.07 20.61 34.31
CA PHE A 6 -67.15 20.16 32.91
C PHE A 6 -65.87 20.49 32.13
N GLY A 7 -65.25 21.65 32.39
CA GLY A 7 -63.96 22.03 31.79
C GLY A 7 -62.81 21.07 32.13
N LEU A 8 -62.87 20.42 33.29
CA LEU A 8 -61.89 19.40 33.71
C LEU A 8 -62.23 17.99 33.21
N LEU A 9 -63.52 17.68 32.99
CA LEU A 9 -63.95 16.32 32.64
C LEU A 9 -63.74 15.99 31.15
N LEU A 10 -63.89 16.98 30.25
CA LEU A 10 -63.66 16.82 28.82
C LEU A 10 -62.22 16.37 28.46
N PRO A 11 -61.15 16.99 28.99
CA PRO A 11 -59.78 16.55 28.70
C PRO A 11 -59.45 15.18 29.29
N LEU A 12 -60.03 14.84 30.46
CA LEU A 12 -59.86 13.51 31.06
C LEU A 12 -60.53 12.41 30.21
N LEU A 13 -61.74 12.68 29.69
CA LEU A 13 -62.42 11.77 28.78
C LEU A 13 -61.64 11.62 27.46
N GLY A 14 -61.11 12.72 26.92
CA GLY A 14 -60.25 12.70 25.73
C GLY A 14 -58.98 11.88 25.93
N LEU A 15 -58.31 12.04 27.08
CA LEU A 15 -57.14 11.24 27.44
C LEU A 15 -57.48 9.76 27.59
N TYR A 16 -58.61 9.44 28.23
CA TYR A 16 -59.08 8.07 28.40
C TYR A 16 -59.41 7.39 27.07
N ILE A 17 -60.15 8.07 26.19
CA ILE A 17 -60.47 7.56 24.85
C ILE A 17 -59.20 7.39 24.02
N GLY A 18 -58.27 8.34 24.07
CA GLY A 18 -56.97 8.24 23.40
C GLY A 18 -56.14 7.05 23.89
N ALA A 19 -56.07 6.84 25.20
CA ALA A 19 -55.38 5.69 25.80
C ALA A 19 -56.04 4.36 25.42
N ALA A 20 -57.37 4.30 25.46
CA ALA A 20 -58.12 3.11 25.05
C ALA A 20 -57.86 2.77 23.56
N LEU A 21 -57.94 3.76 22.66
CA LEU A 21 -57.64 3.55 21.24
C LEU A 21 -56.19 3.08 21.01
N PHE A 22 -55.24 3.64 21.74
CA PHE A 22 -53.84 3.21 21.68
C PHE A 22 -53.67 1.74 22.11
N ILE A 23 -54.28 1.35 23.22
CA ILE A 23 -54.16 -0.01 23.77
C ILE A 23 -54.88 -1.03 22.88
N PHE A 24 -56.10 -0.72 22.41
CA PHE A 24 -56.91 -1.68 21.65
C PHE A 24 -56.49 -1.81 20.19
N TYR A 25 -55.90 -0.77 19.58
CA TYR A 25 -55.56 -0.80 18.16
C TYR A 25 -54.06 -0.73 17.90
N ILE A 26 -53.32 0.16 18.55
CA ILE A 26 -51.89 0.38 18.23
C ILE A 26 -51.03 -0.74 18.84
N LEU A 27 -51.24 -1.07 20.11
CA LEU A 27 -50.47 -2.11 20.80
C LEU A 27 -50.50 -3.48 20.09
N PRO A 28 -51.66 -4.06 19.68
CA PRO A 28 -51.68 -5.35 18.99
C PRO A 28 -51.02 -5.30 17.61
N ILE A 29 -51.10 -4.17 16.89
CA ILE A 29 -50.40 -3.99 15.62
C ILE A 29 -48.89 -4.02 15.85
N LEU A 30 -48.37 -3.32 16.87
CA LEU A 30 -46.95 -3.33 17.21
C LEU A 30 -46.48 -4.74 17.62
N VAL A 31 -47.28 -5.45 18.41
CA VAL A 31 -47.00 -6.85 18.80
C VAL A 31 -46.98 -7.75 17.55
N LEU A 32 -47.95 -7.60 16.65
CA LEU A 32 -47.99 -8.36 15.40
C LEU A 32 -46.77 -8.07 14.52
N LEU A 33 -46.38 -6.80 14.36
CA LEU A 33 -45.17 -6.43 13.60
C LEU A 33 -43.90 -6.99 14.25
N ALA A 34 -43.81 -6.98 15.57
CA ALA A 34 -42.70 -7.58 16.30
C ALA A 34 -42.66 -9.10 16.09
N LEU A 35 -43.81 -9.79 16.14
CA LEU A 35 -43.91 -11.22 15.87
C LEU A 35 -43.57 -11.55 14.42
N ILE A 36 -44.06 -10.78 13.45
CA ILE A 36 -43.71 -10.93 12.03
C ILE A 36 -42.20 -10.76 11.85
N ARG A 37 -41.58 -9.78 12.51
CA ARG A 37 -40.13 -9.59 12.44
C ARG A 37 -39.37 -10.78 13.02
N VAL A 38 -39.76 -11.27 14.20
CA VAL A 38 -39.14 -12.45 14.81
C VAL A 38 -39.33 -13.70 13.95
N LEU A 39 -40.53 -13.91 13.41
CA LEU A 39 -40.83 -15.00 12.46
C LEU A 39 -39.99 -14.87 11.19
N TYR A 40 -39.85 -13.66 10.65
CA TYR A 40 -39.06 -13.42 9.45
C TYR A 40 -37.57 -13.72 9.69
N GLU A 41 -36.99 -13.25 10.78
CA GLU A 41 -35.57 -13.51 11.13
C GLU A 41 -35.30 -14.99 11.43
N THR A 42 -36.30 -15.71 11.95
CA THR A 42 -36.17 -17.15 12.23
C THR A 42 -36.37 -18.02 11.00
N LEU A 43 -37.29 -17.65 10.11
CA LEU A 43 -37.57 -18.37 8.85
C LEU A 43 -36.55 -18.06 7.77
N PHE A 44 -36.03 -16.83 7.74
CA PHE A 44 -35.07 -16.34 6.77
C PHE A 44 -33.81 -15.85 7.49
N PRO A 45 -33.02 -16.78 8.08
CA PRO A 45 -31.76 -16.38 8.70
C PRO A 45 -30.91 -15.67 7.65
N ALA A 46 -30.34 -14.51 8.02
CA ALA A 46 -29.47 -13.77 7.13
C ALA A 46 -28.41 -14.71 6.54
N PRO A 47 -28.18 -14.68 5.22
CA PRO A 47 -27.19 -15.55 4.59
C PRO A 47 -25.86 -15.35 5.32
N LYS A 48 -25.27 -16.46 5.79
CA LYS A 48 -23.98 -16.42 6.47
C LYS A 48 -23.01 -15.64 5.57
N PRO A 49 -22.30 -14.63 6.09
CA PRO A 49 -21.36 -13.89 5.26
C PRO A 49 -20.39 -14.90 4.63
N PRO A 50 -20.10 -14.77 3.31
CA PRO A 50 -19.20 -15.69 2.64
C PRO A 50 -17.88 -15.72 3.42
N THR A 51 -17.41 -16.93 3.76
CA THR A 51 -16.12 -17.05 4.45
C THR A 51 -15.03 -16.39 3.59
N PRO A 52 -14.21 -15.51 4.17
CA PRO A 52 -13.20 -14.80 3.39
C PRO A 52 -12.25 -15.82 2.78
N PHE A 53 -12.04 -15.72 1.47
CA PHE A 53 -11.10 -16.56 0.75
C PHE A 53 -9.71 -16.41 1.34
N ARG A 54 -9.14 -17.51 1.83
CA ARG A 54 -7.77 -17.54 2.34
C ARG A 54 -6.85 -17.96 1.22
N PHE A 55 -6.03 -17.04 0.73
CA PHE A 55 -5.05 -17.31 -0.32
C PHE A 55 -4.13 -18.50 0.01
N THR A 56 -3.81 -18.70 1.30
CA THR A 56 -2.97 -19.82 1.78
C THR A 56 -3.67 -21.19 1.74
N HIS A 57 -4.98 -21.27 1.48
CA HIS A 57 -5.67 -22.53 1.27
C HIS A 57 -5.51 -23.05 -0.17
N LEU A 58 -4.97 -22.25 -1.08
CA LEU A 58 -4.63 -22.72 -2.42
C LEU A 58 -3.47 -23.74 -2.36
N PRO A 59 -3.53 -24.83 -3.15
CA PRO A 59 -2.39 -25.68 -3.42
C PRO A 59 -1.14 -24.87 -3.79
N LEU A 60 0.03 -25.36 -3.38
CA LEU A 60 1.30 -24.65 -3.57
C LEU A 60 1.55 -24.34 -5.06
N GLU A 61 1.19 -25.26 -5.95
CA GLU A 61 1.38 -25.15 -7.39
C GLU A 61 0.62 -23.96 -7.96
N LEU A 62 -0.64 -23.77 -7.53
CA LEU A 62 -1.46 -22.62 -7.95
C LEU A 62 -0.90 -21.31 -7.38
N ARG A 63 -0.35 -21.33 -6.16
CA ARG A 63 0.28 -20.13 -5.58
C ARG A 63 1.54 -19.75 -6.32
N LEU A 64 2.39 -20.71 -6.68
CA LEU A 64 3.59 -20.48 -7.49
C LEU A 64 3.22 -19.97 -8.90
N ASP A 65 2.15 -20.49 -9.52
CA ASP A 65 1.65 -19.97 -10.81
C ASP A 65 1.22 -18.50 -10.68
N ILE A 66 0.50 -18.14 -9.61
CA ILE A 66 0.12 -16.75 -9.33
C ILE A 66 1.36 -15.87 -9.14
N TYR A 67 2.33 -16.31 -8.33
CA TYR A 67 3.57 -15.56 -8.10
C TYR A 67 4.37 -15.34 -9.39
N SER A 68 4.37 -16.31 -10.31
CA SER A 68 5.07 -16.22 -11.60
C SER A 68 4.54 -15.08 -12.49
N ARG A 69 3.31 -14.62 -12.25
CA ARG A 69 2.65 -13.53 -12.99
C ARG A 69 2.78 -12.17 -12.29
N CYS A 70 3.37 -12.13 -11.10
CA CYS A 70 3.58 -10.90 -10.35
C CYS A 70 4.87 -10.19 -10.78
N THR A 71 4.90 -8.86 -10.65
CA THR A 71 6.14 -8.07 -10.77
C THR A 71 7.05 -8.32 -9.56
N ALA A 72 8.34 -8.00 -9.69
CA ALA A 72 9.29 -8.09 -8.59
C ALA A 72 8.86 -7.25 -7.38
N PHE A 73 8.25 -6.08 -7.65
CA PHE A 73 7.72 -5.22 -6.61
C PHE A 73 6.51 -5.81 -5.90
N SER A 74 5.56 -6.39 -6.64
CA SER A 74 4.43 -7.12 -6.05
C SER A 74 4.90 -8.29 -5.19
N LEU A 75 5.87 -9.08 -5.66
CA LEU A 75 6.47 -10.17 -4.89
C LEU A 75 7.15 -9.68 -3.61
N LEU A 76 7.84 -8.54 -3.67
CA LEU A 76 8.43 -7.91 -2.48
C LEU A 76 7.34 -7.55 -1.46
N GLN A 77 6.25 -6.91 -1.88
CA GLN A 77 5.14 -6.57 -0.99
C GLN A 77 4.50 -7.83 -0.37
N LEU A 78 4.23 -8.86 -1.18
CA LEU A 78 3.69 -10.14 -0.71
C LEU A 78 4.61 -10.82 0.32
N SER A 79 5.92 -10.78 0.11
CA SER A 79 6.91 -11.32 1.04
C SER A 79 6.96 -10.57 2.38
N HIS A 80 6.55 -9.30 2.40
CA HIS A 80 6.43 -8.52 3.63
C HIS A 80 5.09 -8.72 4.35
N ALA A 81 4.03 -9.08 3.62
CA ALA A 81 2.69 -9.26 4.18
C ALA A 81 2.54 -10.57 4.98
N ASN A 82 3.24 -11.65 4.59
CA ASN A 82 3.09 -12.96 5.24
C ASN A 82 4.38 -13.79 5.20
N HIS A 83 4.78 -14.35 6.36
CA HIS A 83 5.98 -15.19 6.49
C HIS A 83 5.92 -16.47 5.66
N SER A 84 4.76 -17.15 5.58
CA SER A 84 4.59 -18.36 4.77
C SER A 84 4.81 -18.07 3.29
N ILE A 85 4.19 -17.00 2.79
CA ILE A 85 4.37 -16.54 1.40
C ILE A 85 5.84 -16.18 1.14
N ARG A 86 6.49 -15.49 2.08
CA ARG A 86 7.91 -15.16 1.98
C ARG A 86 8.78 -16.41 1.84
N VAL A 87 8.55 -17.43 2.67
CA VAL A 87 9.33 -18.69 2.59
C VAL A 87 9.14 -19.35 1.23
N GLU A 88 7.92 -19.36 0.69
CA GLU A 88 7.64 -19.94 -0.62
C GLU A 88 8.32 -19.19 -1.76
N ILE A 89 8.20 -17.86 -1.80
CA ILE A 89 8.86 -17.01 -2.81
C ILE A 89 10.39 -17.17 -2.75
N LEU A 90 10.97 -17.17 -1.55
CA LEU A 90 12.42 -17.29 -1.38
C LEU A 90 12.95 -18.72 -1.61
N ARG A 91 12.08 -19.74 -1.55
CA ARG A 91 12.46 -21.13 -1.81
C ARG A 91 12.61 -21.42 -3.30
N ASP A 92 11.89 -20.72 -4.17
CA ASP A 92 12.02 -20.84 -5.62
C ASP A 92 12.48 -19.53 -6.27
N PRO A 93 13.81 -19.32 -6.43
CA PRO A 93 14.35 -18.11 -7.04
C PRO A 93 13.84 -17.84 -8.45
N ARG A 94 13.41 -18.87 -9.20
CA ARG A 94 12.89 -18.69 -10.55
C ARG A 94 11.73 -17.71 -10.58
N VAL A 95 10.89 -17.73 -9.54
CA VAL A 95 9.70 -16.88 -9.41
C VAL A 95 10.06 -15.39 -9.47
N TYR A 96 11.03 -14.94 -8.67
CA TYR A 96 11.40 -13.53 -8.66
C TYR A 96 12.45 -13.19 -9.72
N ASN A 97 13.30 -14.12 -10.14
CA ASN A 97 14.30 -13.85 -11.17
C ASN A 97 13.71 -13.67 -12.57
N SER A 98 12.57 -14.30 -12.86
CA SER A 98 11.82 -14.06 -14.10
C SER A 98 10.79 -12.92 -13.99
N SER A 99 10.61 -12.35 -12.79
CA SER A 99 9.60 -11.32 -12.58
C SER A 99 10.03 -9.97 -13.16
N ASP A 100 9.07 -9.22 -13.70
CA ASP A 100 9.33 -7.90 -14.29
C ASP A 100 9.92 -6.95 -13.23
N GLY A 101 11.00 -6.26 -13.62
CA GLY A 101 11.70 -5.30 -12.78
C GLY A 101 12.76 -5.86 -11.83
N TYR A 102 12.95 -7.17 -11.75
CA TYR A 102 14.01 -7.77 -10.94
C TYR A 102 15.39 -7.59 -11.60
N ARG A 103 16.41 -7.29 -10.80
CA ARG A 103 17.81 -7.22 -11.21
C ARG A 103 18.69 -8.03 -10.26
N ASP A 104 19.47 -8.95 -10.83
CA ASP A 104 20.50 -9.67 -10.08
C ASP A 104 21.59 -8.66 -9.67
N PRO A 105 21.92 -8.54 -8.37
CA PRO A 105 22.98 -7.64 -7.90
C PRO A 105 24.35 -7.92 -8.52
N ASN A 106 24.61 -9.14 -8.99
CA ASN A 106 25.86 -9.49 -9.66
C ASN A 106 25.86 -9.14 -11.15
N GLY A 107 24.75 -8.64 -11.69
CA GLY A 107 24.58 -8.41 -13.12
C GLY A 107 24.67 -9.68 -13.98
N LEU A 108 24.73 -10.85 -13.34
CA LEU A 108 24.78 -12.12 -14.03
C LEU A 108 23.35 -12.56 -14.38
N PRO A 109 23.05 -12.92 -15.64
CA PRO A 109 21.79 -13.57 -15.95
C PRO A 109 21.71 -14.87 -15.14
N TYR A 110 20.58 -15.07 -14.45
CA TYR A 110 20.34 -16.25 -13.59
C TYR A 110 20.57 -17.55 -14.36
N GLN A 111 21.76 -18.15 -14.23
CA GLN A 111 22.01 -19.49 -14.76
C GLN A 111 21.43 -20.48 -13.75
N GLY A 112 20.26 -21.03 -14.08
CA GLY A 112 19.32 -21.85 -13.26
C GLY A 112 19.86 -23.02 -12.43
N LYS A 113 21.17 -23.18 -12.24
CA LYS A 113 21.77 -24.42 -11.71
C LYS A 113 23.00 -24.23 -10.80
N ALA A 114 23.41 -23.05 -10.32
CA ALA A 114 24.71 -22.93 -9.62
C ALA A 114 24.69 -22.49 -8.13
N TYR A 115 23.70 -21.72 -7.67
CA TYR A 115 23.73 -21.11 -6.32
C TYR A 115 23.02 -21.93 -5.23
N LEU A 116 22.26 -22.98 -5.57
CA LEU A 116 21.49 -23.74 -4.56
C LEU A 116 22.34 -24.73 -3.73
N TRP A 117 23.48 -25.19 -4.22
CA TRP A 117 24.31 -26.25 -3.61
C TRP A 117 25.52 -25.74 -2.82
N LYS A 118 26.21 -24.68 -3.28
CA LYS A 118 27.45 -24.24 -2.63
C LYS A 118 27.24 -23.56 -1.26
N ARG A 119 25.99 -23.21 -0.90
CA ARG A 119 25.67 -22.45 0.31
C ARG A 119 25.24 -23.29 1.52
N TRP A 120 24.94 -24.58 1.34
CA TRP A 120 24.44 -25.48 2.40
C TRP A 120 25.52 -26.06 3.33
N ARG A 121 26.82 -25.80 3.08
CA ARG A 121 27.92 -26.43 3.84
C ARG A 121 28.48 -25.65 5.03
N ILE A 122 27.97 -24.45 5.34
CA ILE A 122 28.50 -23.65 6.45
C ILE A 122 27.39 -23.45 7.48
N GLY A 123 27.51 -24.12 8.63
CA GLY A 123 26.52 -24.24 9.72
C GLY A 123 26.13 -22.95 10.46
N LYS A 124 26.15 -21.80 9.79
CA LYS A 124 25.48 -20.58 10.27
C LYS A 124 24.11 -20.52 9.59
N ARG A 125 23.04 -20.26 10.36
CA ARG A 125 21.72 -19.86 9.85
C ARG A 125 21.87 -18.58 9.02
N GLN A 126 22.39 -18.68 7.80
CA GLN A 126 22.39 -17.57 6.87
C GLN A 126 20.96 -17.47 6.37
N LEU A 127 20.25 -16.43 6.82
CA LEU A 127 19.00 -16.02 6.22
C LEU A 127 19.21 -16.01 4.71
N LEU A 128 18.36 -16.75 3.98
CA LEU A 128 18.28 -16.62 2.53
C LEU A 128 18.26 -15.12 2.21
N PRO A 129 19.15 -14.62 1.32
CA PRO A 129 19.16 -13.21 0.98
C PRO A 129 17.76 -12.88 0.48
N GLY A 130 17.01 -12.14 1.29
CA GLY A 130 15.61 -11.86 1.01
C GLY A 130 15.50 -11.06 -0.28
N LEU A 131 14.35 -11.16 -0.93
CA LEU A 131 13.97 -10.18 -1.95
C LEU A 131 13.95 -8.81 -1.26
N THR A 132 14.78 -7.90 -1.74
CA THR A 132 14.90 -6.54 -1.21
C THR A 132 14.60 -5.52 -2.29
N ILE A 133 14.27 -4.30 -1.87
CA ILE A 133 14.05 -3.18 -2.79
C ILE A 133 15.28 -2.87 -3.65
N HIS A 134 16.51 -3.14 -3.19
CA HIS A 134 17.74 -2.95 -3.95
C HIS A 134 17.89 -3.89 -5.14
N GLN A 135 17.10 -4.98 -5.17
CA GLN A 135 17.06 -5.92 -6.28
C GLN A 135 15.95 -5.58 -7.29
N ILE A 136 15.26 -4.45 -7.11
CA ILE A 136 14.23 -3.97 -8.03
C ILE A 136 14.80 -2.77 -8.81
N ASP A 137 15.06 -2.99 -10.09
CA ASP A 137 15.55 -1.97 -11.02
C ASP A 137 14.42 -1.11 -11.57
N ARG A 138 13.25 -1.73 -11.83
CA ARG A 138 12.17 -1.08 -12.57
C ARG A 138 10.81 -1.45 -11.99
N ILE A 139 9.89 -0.49 -12.01
CA ILE A 139 8.46 -0.70 -11.73
C ILE A 139 7.67 -0.17 -12.92
N THR A 140 7.28 -1.05 -13.83
CA THR A 140 6.61 -0.66 -15.08
C THR A 140 5.19 -0.13 -14.84
N ASN A 141 4.44 -0.79 -13.94
CA ASN A 141 3.06 -0.46 -13.62
C ASN A 141 2.96 0.91 -12.91
N ALA A 142 2.14 1.82 -13.43
CA ALA A 142 1.96 3.17 -12.88
C ALA A 142 1.37 3.17 -11.45
N THR A 143 0.45 2.26 -11.16
CA THR A 143 -0.15 2.11 -9.83
C THR A 143 0.88 1.63 -8.82
N GLU A 144 1.71 0.64 -9.19
CA GLU A 144 2.81 0.16 -8.36
C GLU A 144 3.86 1.25 -8.15
N ARG A 145 4.17 2.06 -9.16
CA ARG A 145 5.09 3.21 -9.02
C ARG A 145 4.61 4.20 -7.97
N LYS A 146 3.32 4.56 -8.02
CA LYS A 146 2.72 5.47 -7.03
C LYS A 146 2.75 4.88 -5.62
N LEU A 147 2.57 3.56 -5.49
CA LEU A 147 2.72 2.87 -4.21
C LEU A 147 4.18 2.86 -3.74
N ALA A 148 5.13 2.57 -4.62
CA ALA A 148 6.57 2.58 -4.33
C ALA A 148 7.03 3.96 -3.87
N GLU A 149 6.64 5.03 -4.57
CA GLU A 149 6.92 6.41 -4.20
C GLU A 149 6.47 6.68 -2.75
N ARG A 150 5.22 6.34 -2.40
CA ARG A 150 4.71 6.48 -1.02
C ARG A 150 5.47 5.66 0.02
N LEU A 151 5.87 4.44 -0.31
CA LEU A 151 6.59 3.55 0.62
C LEU A 151 8.04 3.99 0.82
N LEU A 152 8.69 4.50 -0.24
CA LEU A 152 10.08 4.93 -0.21
C LEU A 152 10.23 6.31 0.45
N MET A 153 9.26 7.22 0.26
CA MET A 153 9.19 8.49 0.99
C MET A 153 9.25 8.27 2.51
N ARG A 154 8.47 7.31 3.05
CA ARG A 154 8.48 7.01 4.49
C ARG A 154 9.85 6.55 5.03
N ARG A 155 10.74 6.04 4.17
CA ARG A 155 12.01 5.42 4.56
C ARG A 155 13.22 6.34 4.40
N SER A 156 13.13 7.40 3.60
CA SER A 156 14.24 8.35 3.35
C SER A 156 14.60 9.22 4.57
N HIS A 157 13.79 9.21 5.64
CA HIS A 157 13.94 10.09 6.80
C HIS A 157 15.08 9.77 7.78
N ARG A 158 15.92 8.78 7.49
CA ARG A 158 17.12 8.55 8.31
C ARG A 158 18.31 9.26 7.70
N ALA A 159 18.25 10.58 7.64
CA ALA A 159 19.48 11.36 7.65
C ALA A 159 20.21 10.97 8.93
N LEU A 160 21.33 10.27 8.81
CA LEU A 160 22.24 10.11 9.93
C LEU A 160 22.57 11.53 10.39
N SER A 161 22.16 11.88 11.62
CA SER A 161 22.44 13.20 12.18
C SER A 161 23.91 13.50 11.92
N PRO A 162 24.24 14.63 11.26
CA PRO A 162 25.60 14.92 10.89
C PRO A 162 26.45 14.94 12.17
N GLY A 163 27.28 13.91 12.32
CA GLY A 163 28.31 13.92 13.34
C GLY A 163 29.31 15.02 12.99
N PRO A 164 29.98 15.64 13.97
CA PRO A 164 30.87 16.78 13.75
C PRO A 164 32.10 16.51 12.86
N ARG A 165 32.28 15.27 12.37
CA ARG A 165 33.44 14.83 11.59
C ARG A 165 33.12 14.32 10.18
N PHE A 166 31.85 14.16 9.81
CA PHE A 166 31.49 13.62 8.51
C PHE A 166 30.44 14.50 7.82
N PRO A 167 30.65 14.89 6.55
CA PRO A 167 29.59 15.54 5.79
C PRO A 167 28.38 14.59 5.73
N PRO A 168 27.14 15.12 5.71
CA PRO A 168 25.95 14.30 5.62
C PRO A 168 26.02 13.47 4.34
N VAL A 169 26.08 12.14 4.48
CA VAL A 169 25.89 11.24 3.34
C VAL A 169 24.40 11.17 3.09
N ILE A 170 23.95 11.84 2.04
CA ILE A 170 22.58 11.73 1.60
C ILE A 170 22.42 10.38 0.88
N THR A 171 21.45 9.60 1.34
CA THR A 171 21.04 8.37 0.68
C THR A 171 19.57 8.48 0.32
N CYS A 172 19.26 8.45 -0.97
CA CYS A 172 17.88 8.54 -1.43
C CYS A 172 17.62 7.64 -2.63
N TRP A 173 16.33 7.35 -2.81
CA TRP A 173 15.84 6.65 -3.99
C TRP A 173 15.51 7.66 -5.07
N PHE A 174 15.87 7.35 -6.30
CA PHE A 174 15.45 8.06 -7.50
C PHE A 174 14.45 7.18 -8.24
N LEU A 175 13.44 7.79 -8.84
CA LEU A 175 12.44 7.09 -9.65
C LEU A 175 12.14 7.87 -10.93
N CYS A 176 12.08 7.16 -12.05
CA CYS A 176 11.72 7.73 -13.34
C CYS A 176 10.19 7.76 -13.51
N GLY A 177 9.64 8.96 -13.76
CA GLY A 177 8.20 9.16 -13.86
C GLY A 177 7.51 9.30 -12.49
N THR A 178 8.16 9.96 -11.54
CA THR A 178 7.57 10.41 -10.27
C THR A 178 6.54 11.52 -10.48
N LEU A 179 5.76 11.84 -9.44
CA LEU A 179 4.80 12.97 -9.45
C LEU A 179 3.77 12.90 -10.59
N GLY A 180 3.38 11.70 -10.99
CA GLY A 180 2.40 11.47 -12.06
C GLY A 180 2.92 11.69 -13.49
N ARG A 181 4.23 11.89 -13.68
CA ARG A 181 4.85 12.00 -15.01
C ARG A 181 4.93 10.64 -15.72
N SER A 182 4.90 10.66 -17.05
CA SER A 182 5.27 9.48 -17.83
C SER A 182 6.77 9.17 -17.61
N GLY A 183 7.09 7.89 -17.50
CA GLY A 183 8.45 7.42 -17.24
C GLY A 183 8.49 5.89 -17.27
N CYS A 184 9.68 5.34 -17.42
CA CYS A 184 9.85 3.88 -17.52
C CYS A 184 9.83 3.19 -16.16
N GLY A 185 9.75 3.95 -15.05
CA GLY A 185 9.71 3.39 -13.71
C GLY A 185 11.03 2.85 -13.18
N ARG A 186 12.15 3.23 -13.80
CA ARG A 186 13.46 2.89 -13.28
C ARG A 186 13.64 3.47 -11.88
N ILE A 187 14.15 2.65 -10.97
CA ILE A 187 14.51 2.99 -9.61
C ILE A 187 16.02 2.90 -9.47
N LEU A 188 16.60 3.87 -8.76
CA LEU A 188 18.02 3.92 -8.49
C LEU A 188 18.26 4.32 -7.04
N TRP A 189 18.99 3.50 -6.29
CA TRP A 189 19.50 3.88 -4.97
C TRP A 189 20.84 4.58 -5.17
N ILE A 190 20.97 5.79 -4.62
CA ILE A 190 22.25 6.49 -4.64
C ILE A 190 22.62 6.89 -3.22
N SER A 191 23.90 6.67 -2.90
CA SER A 191 24.52 7.07 -1.63
C SER A 191 25.85 7.74 -1.92
N GLY A 192 26.04 8.97 -1.46
CA GLY A 192 27.33 9.65 -1.64
C GLY A 192 27.42 10.97 -0.86
N PRO A 193 28.66 11.42 -0.55
CA PRO A 193 28.89 12.71 0.09
C PRO A 193 28.78 13.90 -0.87
N GLU A 194 28.76 13.64 -2.18
CA GLU A 194 28.78 14.67 -3.24
C GLU A 194 27.39 15.20 -3.61
N PHE A 195 26.32 14.69 -2.98
CA PHE A 195 24.97 15.15 -3.25
C PHE A 195 24.70 16.46 -2.51
N SER A 196 24.90 17.59 -3.20
CA SER A 196 24.39 18.89 -2.74
C SER A 196 22.87 18.97 -2.94
N TYR A 197 22.22 19.93 -2.29
CA TYR A 197 20.78 20.19 -2.47
C TYR A 197 20.40 20.55 -3.92
N ASP A 198 21.39 20.88 -4.75
CA ASP A 198 21.27 21.19 -6.17
C ASP A 198 21.29 19.90 -6.99
N PHE A 199 20.18 19.17 -6.98
CA PHE A 199 20.03 17.93 -7.75
C PHE A 199 19.66 18.23 -9.20
N PRO A 200 20.59 18.21 -10.18
CA PRO A 200 20.18 18.00 -11.55
C PRO A 200 19.48 16.63 -11.60
N GLY A 201 18.29 16.57 -12.20
CA GLY A 201 17.67 15.26 -12.46
C GLY A 201 18.67 14.39 -13.21
N ILE A 202 18.63 13.08 -12.98
CA ILE A 202 19.54 12.17 -13.70
C ILE A 202 18.84 11.73 -14.99
N ASP A 203 19.59 11.69 -16.08
CA ASP A 203 19.09 11.15 -17.34
C ASP A 203 18.72 9.67 -17.16
N CYS A 204 17.55 9.30 -17.64
CA CYS A 204 17.10 7.91 -17.55
C CYS A 204 17.49 7.16 -18.83
N ASP A 205 17.82 5.87 -18.71
CA ASP A 205 18.10 4.97 -19.86
C ASP A 205 16.92 4.85 -20.84
N CYS A 206 15.71 5.32 -20.47
CA CYS A 206 14.60 5.43 -21.42
C CYS A 206 14.70 6.65 -22.36
N GLY A 207 15.78 7.43 -22.30
CA GLY A 207 16.03 8.59 -23.14
C GLY A 207 15.43 9.91 -22.63
N LEU A 208 14.68 9.87 -21.52
CA LEU A 208 14.15 11.08 -20.90
C LEU A 208 15.24 11.79 -20.08
N ARG A 209 15.51 13.05 -20.43
CA ARG A 209 16.48 13.88 -19.72
C ARG A 209 15.95 14.33 -18.36
N ASN A 210 16.82 14.35 -17.35
CA ASN A 210 16.50 14.75 -15.98
C ASN A 210 15.25 14.03 -15.41
N ALA A 211 15.02 12.78 -15.81
CA ALA A 211 13.77 12.08 -15.55
C ALA A 211 13.79 11.22 -14.28
N LEU A 212 14.99 10.80 -13.84
CA LEU A 212 15.19 10.21 -12.53
C LEU A 212 15.21 11.34 -11.50
N MET A 213 14.13 11.46 -10.74
CA MET A 213 13.99 12.47 -9.71
C MET A 213 14.11 11.80 -8.34
N PRO A 214 14.71 12.47 -7.34
CA PRO A 214 14.77 11.93 -6.00
C PRO A 214 13.36 11.85 -5.41
N ILE A 215 13.08 10.75 -4.73
CA ILE A 215 11.88 10.56 -3.92
C ILE A 215 12.17 11.22 -2.56
N MET A 216 11.80 12.49 -2.43
CA MET A 216 11.86 13.24 -1.17
C MET A 216 10.43 13.55 -0.69
N GLU A 217 10.20 13.60 0.63
CA GLU A 217 9.11 14.45 1.14
C GLU A 217 9.40 15.85 0.60
N ASP A 218 8.53 16.49 -0.17
CA ASP A 218 7.30 17.02 0.37
C ASP A 218 6.16 16.99 -0.67
N GLY A 219 5.22 16.07 -0.49
CA GLY A 219 3.93 16.11 -1.20
C GLY A 219 3.00 17.26 -0.75
N LEU A 220 3.45 18.15 0.14
CA LEU A 220 2.66 19.25 0.72
C LEU A 220 3.21 20.64 0.41
N THR A 221 4.52 20.79 0.20
CA THR A 221 5.07 21.97 -0.46
C THR A 221 5.16 21.69 -1.96
N GLY A 222 4.03 21.84 -2.64
CA GLY A 222 4.02 22.17 -4.07
C GLY A 222 4.79 23.46 -4.41
N LYS A 223 5.41 24.12 -3.41
CA LYS A 223 6.69 24.81 -3.63
C LYS A 223 7.70 23.75 -4.05
N ARG A 224 7.78 23.55 -5.36
CA ARG A 224 9.07 23.56 -6.07
C ARG A 224 9.98 24.39 -5.16
N LEU A 225 10.99 23.79 -4.53
CA LEU A 225 12.16 24.58 -4.18
C LEU A 225 12.45 25.25 -5.51
N GLU A 226 12.04 26.50 -5.65
CA GLU A 226 12.33 27.31 -6.80
C GLU A 226 13.83 27.41 -6.68
N PHE A 227 14.46 26.41 -7.29
CA PHE A 227 15.76 26.51 -7.86
C PHE A 227 15.67 27.80 -8.64
N TRP A 228 16.14 28.87 -8.01
CA TRP A 228 16.72 29.99 -8.69
C TRP A 228 17.83 29.36 -9.51
N GLY A 229 17.43 28.80 -10.66
CA GLY A 229 18.26 28.80 -11.82
C GLY A 229 18.54 30.27 -12.04
N HIS A 230 19.61 30.74 -11.41
CA HIS A 230 20.44 31.76 -11.99
C HIS A 230 20.79 31.18 -13.35
N GLY A 231 19.93 31.47 -14.32
CA GLY A 231 20.27 31.42 -15.72
C GLY A 231 21.48 32.33 -15.83
N GLY A 232 22.66 31.73 -15.70
CA GLY A 232 23.88 32.29 -16.20
C GLY A 232 23.64 32.46 -17.68
N SER A 233 23.16 33.65 -18.06
CA SER A 233 23.10 34.06 -19.43
C SER A 233 24.54 33.94 -19.94
N GLY A 234 24.73 32.95 -20.83
CA GLY A 234 25.97 32.80 -21.55
C GLY A 234 26.25 34.11 -22.27
N ARG A 235 27.17 34.89 -21.72
CA ARG A 235 27.80 36.01 -22.38
C ARG A 235 28.60 35.40 -23.52
N LYS A 236 28.02 35.38 -24.72
CA LYS A 236 28.76 35.10 -25.96
C LYS A 236 29.93 36.10 -26.01
N ARG A 237 31.14 35.58 -26.06
CA ARG A 237 32.31 36.27 -26.60
C ARG A 237 32.55 35.72 -27.99
#